data_AF-A0A6P0DSG3-F1
#
_entry.id   AF-A0A6P0DSG3-F1
#
_cell.length_a   1.000
_cell.length_b   1.000
_cell.length_c   1.000
_cell.angle_alpha   90.00
_cell.angle_beta   90.00
_cell.angle_gamma   90.00
#
_symmetry.space_group_name_H-M   'P 1'
#
loop_
_entity.id
_entity.type
_entity.pdbx_description
1 polymer ?
#
loop_
_entity_poly.entity_id
_entity_poly.type
_entity_poly.pdbx_seq_one_letter_code
_entity_poly.pdbx_strand_id
1 'polypeptide(L)' 'MALFSVRTLGFPEIRQDGRLCPLGLRKGMALLVYLAETKGTVGRDAVATMLWPDGSEEEVRTRLRRLLHRLQLTLGDHV' A
#
# COMPACT_ATOMS: atom_id res chain seq x y z
N MET A 1 -19.50 -4.58 -0.19
CA MET A 1 -18.13 -4.88 -0.64
C MET A 1 -17.72 -3.81 -1.64
N ALA A 2 -16.78 -2.95 -1.28
CA ALA A 2 -16.23 -1.96 -2.20
C ALA A 2 -15.25 -2.62 -3.19
N LEU A 3 -15.30 -2.25 -4.47
CA LEU A 3 -14.38 -2.73 -5.49
C LEU A 3 -13.21 -1.77 -5.64
N PHE A 4 -11.99 -2.27 -5.42
CA PHE A 4 -10.77 -1.49 -5.63
C PHE A 4 -10.12 -1.80 -6.98
N SER A 5 -9.61 -0.78 -7.66
CA SER A 5 -8.82 -0.92 -8.88
C SER A 5 -7.54 -0.08 -8.80
N VAL A 6 -6.48 -0.59 -9.43
CA VAL A 6 -5.17 0.07 -9.50
C VAL A 6 -4.86 0.39 -10.97
N ARG A 7 -4.41 1.61 -11.24
CA ARG A 7 -3.93 2.02 -12.58
C ARG A 7 -2.47 2.41 -12.48
N THR A 8 -1.63 1.76 -13.26
CA THR A 8 -0.16 1.96 -13.26
C THR A 8 0.37 2.50 -14.59
N LEU A 9 -0.45 2.53 -15.64
CA LEU A 9 -0.12 3.10 -16.93
C LEU A 9 -0.26 4.63 -16.87
N GLY A 10 0.76 5.29 -16.31
CA GLY A 10 0.77 6.71 -16.00
C GLY A 10 1.14 6.94 -14.54
N PHE A 11 0.65 8.04 -13.95
CA PHE A 11 0.79 8.22 -12.51
C PHE A 11 -0.05 7.17 -11.77
N PRO A 12 0.50 6.47 -10.77
CA PRO A 12 -0.24 5.43 -10.06
C PRO A 12 -1.50 5.98 -9.37
N GLU A 13 -2.65 5.35 -9.62
CA GLU A 13 -3.94 5.71 -9.03
C GLU A 13 -4.60 4.50 -8.37
N ILE A 14 -5.27 4.74 -7.24
CA ILE A 14 -6.19 3.78 -6.61
C ILE A 14 -7.60 4.33 -6.74
N ARG A 15 -8.54 3.48 -7.13
CA ARG A 15 -9.96 3.84 -7.20
C ARG A 15 -10.81 2.88 -6.39
N GLN A 16 -11.78 3.40 -5.67
CA GLN A 16 -12.82 2.67 -4.97
C GLN A 16 -14.15 2.91 -5.66
N ASP A 17 -14.81 1.86 -6.11
CA ASP A 17 -16.09 1.93 -6.82
C ASP A 17 -16.05 2.96 -7.98
N GLY A 18 -14.92 2.98 -8.69
CA GLY A 18 -14.68 3.90 -9.80
C GLY A 18 -14.31 5.33 -9.40
N ARG A 19 -14.27 5.71 -8.12
CA ARG A 19 -13.85 7.04 -7.63
C ARG A 19 -12.38 7.05 -7.20
N LEU A 20 -11.66 8.11 -7.53
CA LEU A 20 -10.24 8.24 -7.14
C LEU A 20 -10.11 8.36 -5.62
N CYS A 21 -9.25 7.53 -5.02
CA CYS A 21 -8.88 7.61 -3.61
C CYS A 21 -7.61 8.44 -3.46
N PRO A 22 -7.66 9.63 -2.83
CA PRO A 22 -6.47 10.46 -2.62
C PRO A 22 -5.54 9.81 -1.59
N LEU A 23 -4.53 9.10 -2.05
CA LEU A 23 -3.49 8.51 -1.22
C LEU A 23 -2.28 9.45 -1.13
N GLY A 24 -2.18 10.21 -0.04
CA GLY A 24 -1.03 11.08 0.25
C GLY A 24 0.26 10.33 0.66
N LEU A 25 0.33 9.01 0.43
CA LEU A 25 1.39 8.15 0.94
C LEU A 25 2.13 7.51 -0.23
N ARG A 26 3.25 8.11 -0.68
CA ARG A 26 4.05 7.57 -1.80
C ARG A 26 4.44 6.10 -1.60
N LYS A 27 4.86 5.71 -0.38
CA LYS A 27 5.15 4.32 -0.03
C LYS A 27 3.90 3.45 0.09
N GLY A 28 2.75 4.04 0.45
CA GLY A 28 1.47 3.34 0.48
C GLY A 28 0.98 2.98 -0.92
N MET A 29 1.12 3.91 -1.87
CA MET A 29 0.87 3.65 -3.29
C MET A 29 1.77 2.53 -3.82
N ALA A 30 3.08 2.60 -3.56
CA ALA A 30 4.03 1.55 -3.96
C ALA A 30 3.64 0.17 -3.39
N LEU A 31 3.22 0.12 -2.12
CA LEU A 31 2.74 -1.10 -1.48
C LEU A 31 1.50 -1.67 -2.18
N LEU A 32 0.49 -0.84 -2.44
CA LEU A 32 -0.76 -1.30 -3.07
C LEU A 32 -0.55 -1.79 -4.49
N VAL A 33 0.27 -1.08 -5.28
CA VAL A 33 0.67 -1.52 -6.63
C VAL A 33 1.37 -2.87 -6.57
N TYR A 34 2.34 -3.02 -5.65
CA TYR A 34 3.08 -4.26 -5.51
C TYR A 34 2.16 -5.45 -5.14
N LEU A 35 1.24 -5.24 -4.20
CA LEU A 35 0.27 -6.27 -3.80
C LEU A 35 -0.70 -6.64 -4.93
N ALA A 36 -1.15 -5.65 -5.70
CA ALA A 36 -2.03 -5.88 -6.85
C ALA A 36 -1.35 -6.73 -7.94
N GLU A 37 -0.06 -6.51 -8.19
CA GLU A 37 0.74 -7.29 -9.15
C GLU A 37 1.10 -8.69 -8.63
N THR A 38 1.44 -8.81 -7.33
CA THR A 38 1.92 -10.08 -6.76
C THR A 38 0.83 -11.16 -6.71
N LYS A 39 -0.46 -10.77 -6.66
CA LYS A 39 -1.62 -11.69 -6.64
C LYS A 39 -1.48 -12.85 -5.65
N GLY A 40 -0.84 -12.60 -4.51
CA GLY A 40 -0.48 -13.61 -3.53
C GLY A 40 -0.07 -13.00 -2.19
N THR A 41 0.24 -13.86 -1.23
CA THR A 41 0.73 -13.41 0.09
C THR A 41 2.16 -12.92 -0.03
N VAL A 42 2.47 -11.83 0.69
CA VAL A 42 3.81 -11.26 0.72
C VAL A 42 4.31 -11.18 2.15
N GLY A 43 5.55 -11.64 2.38
CA GLY A 43 6.22 -11.50 3.67
C GLY A 43 6.40 -10.03 4.04
N ARG A 44 6.00 -9.67 5.27
CA ARG A 44 6.10 -8.29 5.77
C ARG A 44 7.54 -7.78 5.76
N ASP A 45 8.51 -8.64 6.04
CA ASP A 45 9.92 -8.27 6.07
C ASP A 45 10.43 -7.93 4.67
N ALA A 46 10.10 -8.76 3.67
CA ALA A 46 10.45 -8.50 2.27
C ALA A 46 9.87 -7.16 1.79
N VAL A 47 8.59 -6.88 2.11
CA VAL A 47 7.95 -5.60 1.78
C VAL A 47 8.62 -4.43 2.50
N ALA A 48 8.91 -4.58 3.79
CA ALA A 48 9.51 -3.53 4.59
C ALA A 48 10.90 -3.15 4.05
N THR A 49 11.75 -4.15 3.76
CA THR A 49 13.08 -3.95 3.17
C THR A 49 13.00 -3.36 1.77
N MET A 50 12.07 -3.81 0.92
CA MET A 50 11.85 -3.24 -0.42
C MET A 50 11.43 -1.76 -0.34
N LEU A 51 10.57 -1.40 0.62
CA LEU A 51 10.08 -0.03 0.78
C LEU A 51 11.10 0.88 1.48
N TRP A 52 11.96 0.35 2.35
CA TRP A 52 12.96 1.12 3.09
C TRP A 52 14.28 0.34 3.15
N PRO A 53 15.11 0.38 2.08
CA PRO A 53 16.33 -0.43 2.02
C PRO A 53 17.38 0.00 3.06
N ASP A 54 17.38 1.26 3.49
CA ASP A 54 18.43 1.84 4.34
C ASP A 54 18.15 1.75 5.85
N GLY A 55 17.03 1.14 6.27
CA GLY A 55 16.63 1.07 7.67
C GLY A 55 17.01 -0.24 8.36
N SER A 56 17.17 -0.22 9.68
CA SER A 56 17.29 -1.46 10.47
C SER A 56 15.98 -2.27 10.44
N GLU A 57 16.05 -3.58 10.68
CA GLU A 57 14.89 -4.49 10.63
C GLU A 57 13.73 -4.00 11.53
N GLU A 58 14.04 -3.54 12.74
CA GLU A 58 13.06 -3.03 13.70
C GLU A 58 12.42 -1.72 13.24
N GLU A 59 13.22 -0.81 12.67
CA GLU A 59 12.75 0.46 12.12
C GLU A 59 11.81 0.24 10.93
N VAL A 60 12.21 -0.60 9.97
CA VAL A 60 11.42 -0.83 8.75
C VAL A 60 10.10 -1.53 9.07
N ARG A 61 10.10 -2.49 10.02
CA ARG A 61 8.85 -3.11 10.51
C ARG A 61 7.94 -2.09 11.18
N THR A 62 8.48 -1.19 11.99
CA THR A 62 7.70 -0.13 12.64
C THR A 62 7.10 0.83 11.61
N ARG A 63 7.88 1.23 10.60
CA ARG A 63 7.39 2.06 9.49
C ARG A 63 6.30 1.35 8.69
N LEU A 64 6.46 0.05 8.40
CA LEU A 64 5.45 -0.75 7.72
C LEU A 64 4.14 -0.81 8.51
N ARG A 65 4.20 -1.07 9.82
CA ARG A 65 3.00 -1.09 10.68
C ARG A 65 2.24 0.24 10.63
N ARG A 66 2.96 1.36 10.77
CA ARG A 66 2.35 2.71 10.69
C ARG A 66 1.74 2.98 9.31
N LEU A 67 2.41 2.55 8.24
CA LEU A 67 1.91 2.70 6.88
C LEU A 67 0.61 1.90 6.67
N LEU A 68 0.60 0.63 7.09
CA LEU A 68 -0.58 -0.23 7.01
C LEU A 68 -1.77 0.35 7.79
N HIS A 69 -1.53 0.84 9.01
CA HIS A 69 -2.58 1.48 9.80
C HIS A 69 -3.16 2.71 9.10
N ARG A 70 -2.32 3.58 8.52
CA ARG A 70 -2.80 4.73 7.74
C ARG A 70 -3.57 4.32 6.49
N LEU A 71 -3.13 3.27 5.80
CA LEU A 71 -3.86 2.73 4.65
C LEU A 71 -5.24 2.19 5.06
N GLN A 72 -5.32 1.51 6.20
CA GLN A 72 -6.60 1.04 6.76
C GLN A 72 -7.53 2.21 7.09
N LEU A 73 -7.03 3.29 7.71
CA LEU A 73 -7.85 4.48 7.95
C LEU A 73 -8.28 5.18 6.65
N THR A 74 -7.49 5.08 5.59
CA THR A 74 -7.80 5.76 4.30
C THR A 74 -8.76 4.96 3.43
N LEU A 75 -8.64 3.62 3.43
CA LEU A 75 -9.34 2.73 2.51
C LEU A 75 -10.34 1.79 3.21
N GLY A 76 -10.20 1.58 4.52
CA GLY A 76 -10.91 0.59 5.32
C GLY A 76 -12.20 1.10 5.97
N ASP A 77 -12.48 2.41 5.98
CA ASP A 77 -13.70 2.99 6.56
C ASP A 77 -15.01 2.53 5.87
N HIS A 78 -14.93 1.71 4.82
CA HIS A 78 -16.07 1.27 4.00
C HIS A 78 -16.19 -0.26 3.89
N VAL A 79 -15.44 -1.04 4.68
CA VAL A 79 -15.49 -2.52 4.70
C VAL A 79 -16.27 -3.02 5.92
#